data_AF-A0A060XJF5-F1
#
_entry.id   AF-A0A060XJF5-F1
#
_cell.length_a   1.000
_cell.length_b   1.000
_cell.length_c   1.000
_cell.angle_alpha   90.00
_cell.angle_beta   90.00
_cell.angle_gamma   90.00
#
_symmetry.space_group_name_H-M   'P 1'
#
loop_
_entity.id
_entity.type
_entity.pdbx_description
1 polymer ?
#
loop_
_entity_poly.entity_id
_entity_poly.type
_entity_poly.pdbx_seq_one_letter_code
_entity_poly.pdbx_strand_id
1 'polypeptide(L)'
;MSFDTCREPEEVFRLNRDPLAQLEYLTSASSRKGLYVIMTSRRRIPALHTSSGSSVDILGQQLHPLQCMCGNNMSLPLLAEAVTVSGTEKETAAVIFLHGLGDSGHGWADAMTAIRLPHVKYICPHAPRIPVTLNMKMTMPSWFDLMGLSPDSPEDEAGIKRAAENIKAIIDHEAKNGIPANRVLLGGFSQGGALSLYTALTCQQQLAGVVALSCWLPLHKSFPQAASASGNRDMPILQCHGEMDPMIPVQFGAMTAEKLKVIVNPQKITFRTYPGLMHSSCPQEMAAVKEFIEKQLPRI
;
A
#
# COMPACT_ATOMS: atom_id res chain seq x y z
N MET A 1 -47.91 15.75 30.09
CA MET A 1 -47.67 16.99 29.30
C MET A 1 -46.52 17.74 29.96
N SER A 2 -45.77 18.50 29.16
CA SER A 2 -44.60 19.36 29.45
C SER A 2 -44.81 20.33 30.65
N PHE A 3 -43.84 21.02 31.28
CA PHE A 3 -42.44 21.46 31.02
C PHE A 3 -41.69 21.62 32.39
N ASP A 4 -40.39 21.96 32.55
CA ASP A 4 -39.11 21.75 31.83
C ASP A 4 -37.95 22.46 32.63
N THR A 5 -36.69 22.41 32.15
CA THR A 5 -35.49 23.25 32.45
C THR A 5 -34.54 22.97 33.65
N CYS A 6 -33.25 22.82 33.30
CA CYS A 6 -32.01 23.30 33.95
C CYS A 6 -31.47 22.72 35.29
N ARG A 7 -30.33 21.99 35.22
CA ARG A 7 -28.97 22.47 35.61
C ARG A 7 -27.84 21.42 35.43
N GLU A 8 -26.83 21.80 34.66
CA GLU A 8 -25.39 21.50 34.83
C GLU A 8 -24.77 22.72 35.60
N PRO A 9 -23.52 22.73 36.19
CA PRO A 9 -22.30 22.17 35.57
C PRO A 9 -21.13 21.71 36.49
N GLU A 10 -20.01 21.36 35.84
CA GLU A 10 -18.60 21.35 36.30
C GLU A 10 -18.11 20.27 37.30
N GLU A 11 -17.68 19.09 36.81
CA GLU A 11 -16.56 18.35 37.44
C GLU A 11 -15.73 17.40 36.53
N VAL A 12 -15.61 17.66 35.21
CA VAL A 12 -14.81 16.80 34.28
C VAL A 12 -13.78 17.60 33.48
N PHE A 13 -12.99 18.46 34.13
CA PHE A 13 -11.90 19.19 33.48
C PHE A 13 -10.66 19.45 34.36
N ARG A 14 -10.26 18.49 35.20
CA ARG A 14 -8.95 18.48 35.90
C ARG A 14 -8.51 17.05 36.20
N LEU A 15 -7.70 16.46 35.31
CA LEU A 15 -6.69 15.41 35.57
C LEU A 15 -6.11 14.91 34.23
N ASN A 16 -5.26 15.73 33.60
CA ASN A 16 -4.33 15.28 32.55
C ASN A 16 -3.28 16.37 32.26
N ARG A 17 -2.23 16.41 33.09
CA ARG A 17 -0.98 17.15 32.85
C ARG A 17 0.20 16.44 33.51
N ASP A 18 0.51 15.22 33.06
CA ASP A 18 1.87 14.69 33.18
C ASP A 18 2.20 13.70 32.04
N PRO A 19 3.09 14.08 31.10
CA PRO A 19 3.57 13.18 30.05
C PRO A 19 4.42 12.00 30.57
N LEU A 20 5.03 12.12 31.75
CA LEU A 20 5.92 11.09 32.30
C LEU A 20 5.13 9.89 32.85
N ALA A 21 3.95 10.13 33.42
CA ALA A 21 3.08 9.08 33.95
C ALA A 21 2.59 8.09 32.88
N GLN A 22 2.47 8.51 31.61
CA GLN A 22 2.14 7.60 30.51
C GLN A 22 3.32 6.67 30.14
N LEU A 23 4.56 7.11 30.36
CA LEU A 23 5.76 6.35 30.04
C LEU A 23 5.98 5.17 31.01
N GLU A 24 5.67 5.36 32.29
CA GLU A 24 5.73 4.29 33.31
C GLU A 24 4.66 3.21 33.09
N TYR A 25 3.45 3.60 32.64
CA TYR A 25 2.41 2.62 32.31
C TYR A 25 2.81 1.73 31.12
N LEU A 26 3.36 2.32 30.06
CA LEU A 26 3.81 1.60 28.86
C LEU A 26 5.01 0.67 29.13
N THR A 27 5.94 1.11 29.97
CA THR A 27 7.10 0.28 30.37
C THR A 27 6.72 -0.86 31.32
N SER A 28 5.76 -0.67 32.23
CA SER A 28 5.27 -1.78 33.08
C SER A 28 4.50 -2.84 32.29
N ALA A 29 3.67 -2.43 31.32
CA ALA A 29 2.87 -3.34 30.49
C ALA A 29 3.73 -4.21 29.54
N SER A 30 4.85 -3.68 29.04
CA SER A 30 5.75 -4.40 28.13
C SER A 30 6.47 -5.60 28.79
N SER A 31 6.49 -5.68 30.13
CA SER A 31 7.20 -6.73 30.87
C SER A 31 6.46 -8.07 31.02
N ARG A 32 5.17 -8.16 30.66
CA ARG A 32 4.37 -9.39 30.84
C ARG A 32 3.34 -9.65 29.74
N LYS A 33 3.81 -10.14 28.59
CA LYS A 33 3.22 -11.26 27.80
C LYS A 33 4.05 -11.47 26.53
N GLY A 34 4.62 -12.67 26.36
CA GLY A 34 5.43 -12.99 25.18
C GLY A 34 4.58 -13.07 23.91
N LEU A 35 5.01 -12.37 22.86
CA LEU A 35 4.37 -12.41 21.55
C LEU A 35 5.03 -13.49 20.67
N TYR A 36 4.48 -14.70 20.70
CA TYR A 36 4.78 -15.71 19.68
C TYR A 36 4.02 -15.37 18.41
N VAL A 37 4.73 -14.96 17.36
CA VAL A 37 4.15 -14.76 16.02
C VAL A 37 4.01 -16.12 15.32
N ILE A 38 2.87 -16.32 14.66
CA ILE A 38 2.38 -17.61 14.16
C ILE A 38 3.30 -18.20 13.08
N MET A 39 3.73 -19.46 13.26
CA MET A 39 4.36 -20.24 12.18
C MET A 39 3.30 -20.90 11.29
N THR A 40 3.42 -20.75 9.97
CA THR A 40 2.62 -21.50 8.99
C THR A 40 3.35 -22.75 8.50
N SER A 41 2.57 -23.78 8.14
CA SER A 41 3.03 -25.15 7.92
C SER A 41 3.76 -25.35 6.58
N ARG A 42 4.95 -25.96 6.62
CA ARG A 42 5.67 -26.40 5.41
C ARG A 42 5.13 -27.72 4.89
N ARG A 43 4.61 -27.75 3.66
CA ARG A 43 4.52 -29.00 2.86
C ARG A 43 5.70 -29.06 1.87
N ARG A 44 6.35 -30.22 1.79
CA ARG A 44 7.44 -30.50 0.85
C ARG A 44 6.84 -30.94 -0.50
N ILE A 45 7.46 -30.53 -1.60
CA ILE A 45 7.28 -31.12 -2.93
C ILE A 45 8.66 -31.68 -3.36
N PRO A 46 8.75 -32.93 -3.87
CA PRO A 46 10.02 -33.53 -4.27
C PRO A 46 10.48 -33.05 -5.65
N ALA A 47 11.79 -33.08 -5.88
CA ALA A 47 12.42 -32.75 -7.15
C ALA A 47 12.23 -33.87 -8.19
N LEU A 48 12.30 -33.50 -9.48
CA LEU A 48 12.35 -34.43 -10.62
C LEU A 48 13.67 -34.29 -11.40
N HIS A 49 14.03 -35.39 -12.05
CA HIS A 49 15.38 -35.66 -12.55
C HIS A 49 15.82 -34.85 -13.77
N THR A 50 17.13 -34.65 -13.85
CA THR A 50 17.86 -34.29 -15.07
C THR A 50 17.99 -35.47 -16.03
N SER A 51 18.01 -35.19 -17.34
CA SER A 51 18.63 -36.07 -18.32
C SER A 51 19.38 -35.27 -19.39
N SER A 52 20.52 -35.81 -19.82
CA SER A 52 21.47 -35.22 -20.77
C SER A 52 21.36 -35.90 -22.14
N GLY A 53 21.59 -35.16 -23.22
CA GLY A 53 21.73 -35.72 -24.58
C GLY A 53 22.23 -34.66 -25.56
N SER A 54 23.27 -34.98 -26.34
CA SER A 54 24.10 -34.02 -27.06
C SER A 54 24.06 -34.15 -28.59
N SER A 55 24.15 -32.98 -29.25
CA SER A 55 24.84 -32.70 -30.53
C SER A 55 24.55 -33.52 -31.81
N VAL A 56 24.11 -32.81 -32.86
CA VAL A 56 24.63 -33.00 -34.24
C VAL A 56 24.60 -31.66 -34.99
N ASP A 57 25.72 -31.28 -35.63
CA ASP A 57 25.80 -30.13 -36.57
C ASP A 57 25.58 -30.59 -38.03
N ILE A 58 24.81 -29.85 -38.83
CA ILE A 58 24.89 -29.86 -40.31
C ILE A 58 24.70 -28.44 -40.88
N LEU A 59 25.44 -28.13 -41.95
CA LEU A 59 25.56 -26.82 -42.60
C LEU A 59 24.32 -26.34 -43.38
N GLY A 60 24.03 -25.04 -43.25
CA GLY A 60 24.02 -24.09 -44.38
C GLY A 60 22.75 -23.91 -45.23
N GLN A 61 22.16 -22.71 -45.17
CA GLN A 61 21.87 -21.84 -46.34
C GLN A 61 21.31 -20.46 -45.91
N GLN A 62 21.54 -19.42 -46.72
CA GLN A 62 21.04 -18.06 -46.48
C GLN A 62 19.61 -17.89 -47.01
N LEU A 63 18.69 -17.40 -46.18
CA LEU A 63 17.50 -16.63 -46.61
C LEU A 63 17.14 -15.59 -45.52
N HIS A 64 17.05 -14.31 -45.91
CA HIS A 64 16.35 -13.27 -45.13
C HIS A 64 14.82 -13.50 -45.25
N PRO A 65 13.98 -13.19 -44.25
CA PRO A 65 13.76 -11.80 -43.82
C PRO A 65 13.32 -11.58 -42.35
N LEU A 66 12.95 -10.32 -42.03
CA LEU A 66 12.21 -9.88 -40.84
C LEU A 66 12.84 -10.20 -39.48
N GLN A 67 13.73 -9.29 -39.04
CA GLN A 67 14.14 -9.21 -37.64
C GLN A 67 12.94 -8.81 -36.79
N CYS A 68 12.25 -9.81 -36.23
CA CYS A 68 11.30 -9.62 -35.15
C CYS A 68 12.01 -8.85 -34.03
N MET A 69 11.55 -7.63 -33.74
CA MET A 69 11.95 -6.93 -32.53
C MET A 69 11.26 -7.62 -31.37
N CYS A 70 11.87 -8.70 -30.89
CA CYS A 70 11.58 -9.29 -29.60
C CYS A 70 11.79 -8.19 -28.56
N GLY A 71 10.72 -7.50 -28.18
CA GLY A 71 10.78 -6.48 -27.14
C GLY A 71 11.38 -7.10 -25.89
N ASN A 72 12.39 -6.46 -25.31
CA ASN A 72 13.03 -6.93 -24.09
C ASN A 72 11.95 -7.15 -23.04
N ASN A 73 11.62 -8.44 -22.81
CA ASN A 73 10.71 -8.85 -21.76
C ASN A 73 11.47 -8.76 -20.44
N MET A 74 11.72 -7.51 -20.01
CA MET A 74 12.25 -7.19 -18.69
C MET A 74 11.27 -7.76 -17.68
N SER A 75 11.60 -8.90 -17.10
CA SER A 75 10.81 -9.53 -16.06
C SER A 75 10.71 -8.56 -14.89
N LEU A 76 9.52 -8.00 -14.68
CA LEU A 76 9.17 -7.25 -13.48
C LEU A 76 9.01 -8.25 -12.34
N PRO A 77 9.97 -8.38 -11.40
CA PRO A 77 9.96 -9.52 -10.47
C PRO A 77 8.75 -9.43 -9.52
N LEU A 78 8.41 -8.20 -9.09
CA LEU A 78 7.23 -7.93 -8.27
C LEU A 78 5.91 -8.32 -8.95
N LEU A 79 5.84 -8.28 -10.29
CA LEU A 79 4.63 -8.63 -11.04
C LEU A 79 4.58 -10.12 -11.38
N ALA A 80 5.73 -10.73 -11.66
CA ALA A 80 5.84 -12.17 -11.93
C ALA A 80 5.40 -13.03 -10.73
N GLU A 81 5.62 -12.53 -9.50
CA GLU A 81 5.18 -13.18 -8.26
C GLU A 81 3.90 -12.57 -7.66
N ALA A 82 3.24 -11.59 -8.32
CA ALA A 82 2.07 -10.93 -7.77
C ALA A 82 0.82 -11.83 -7.77
N VAL A 83 0.06 -11.79 -6.67
CA VAL A 83 -1.28 -12.37 -6.65
C VAL A 83 -2.20 -11.44 -7.44
N THR A 84 -2.78 -11.95 -8.52
CA THR A 84 -3.70 -11.17 -9.38
C THR A 84 -5.12 -11.71 -9.23
N VAL A 85 -6.07 -10.85 -8.87
CA VAL A 85 -7.50 -11.12 -8.95
C VAL A 85 -8.01 -10.50 -10.25
N SER A 86 -8.28 -11.35 -11.24
CA SER A 86 -8.80 -10.89 -12.52
C SER A 86 -10.26 -10.45 -12.46
N GLY A 87 -10.60 -9.55 -13.37
CA GLY A 87 -11.98 -9.19 -13.69
C GLY A 87 -12.77 -10.39 -14.21
N THR A 88 -14.10 -10.30 -14.18
CA THR A 88 -15.00 -11.27 -14.83
C THR A 88 -15.39 -10.85 -16.25
N GLU A 89 -14.98 -9.65 -16.67
CA GLU A 89 -15.13 -9.08 -18.01
C GLU A 89 -13.76 -8.64 -18.54
N LYS A 90 -13.73 -8.00 -19.72
CA LYS A 90 -12.51 -7.36 -20.23
C LYS A 90 -12.02 -6.32 -19.23
N GLU A 91 -10.78 -6.48 -18.77
CA GLU A 91 -10.12 -5.56 -17.84
C GLU A 91 -9.87 -4.22 -18.56
N THR A 92 -10.39 -3.13 -18.02
CA THR A 92 -10.24 -1.76 -18.54
C THR A 92 -9.62 -0.80 -17.51
N ALA A 93 -9.26 -1.33 -16.36
CA ALA A 93 -8.79 -0.63 -15.18
C ALA A 93 -8.02 -1.59 -14.27
N ALA A 94 -7.10 -1.04 -13.47
CA ALA A 94 -6.32 -1.81 -12.51
C ALA A 94 -6.26 -1.13 -11.14
N VAL A 95 -6.23 -1.94 -10.09
CA VAL A 95 -5.88 -1.55 -8.71
C VAL A 95 -4.59 -2.26 -8.35
N ILE A 96 -3.53 -1.52 -8.02
CA ILE A 96 -2.28 -2.11 -7.50
C ILE A 96 -2.29 -1.89 -5.99
N PHE A 97 -2.45 -2.96 -5.20
CA PHE A 97 -2.61 -2.86 -3.75
C PHE A 97 -1.41 -3.42 -2.98
N LEU A 98 -0.76 -2.58 -2.17
CA LEU A 98 0.47 -2.90 -1.46
C LEU A 98 0.19 -3.28 0.00
N HIS A 99 0.62 -4.48 0.41
CA HIS A 99 0.42 -5.00 1.77
C HIS A 99 1.33 -4.32 2.81
N GLY A 100 1.02 -4.53 4.09
CA GLY A 100 1.82 -4.03 5.22
C GLY A 100 3.11 -4.82 5.48
N LEU A 101 3.93 -4.32 6.41
CA LEU A 101 5.17 -4.96 6.84
C LEU A 101 4.94 -6.40 7.32
N GLY A 102 5.75 -7.35 6.84
CA GLY A 102 5.71 -8.77 7.25
C GLY A 102 4.63 -9.63 6.58
N ASP A 103 3.65 -9.00 5.92
CA ASP A 103 2.51 -9.65 5.25
C ASP A 103 2.86 -10.14 3.83
N SER A 104 1.86 -10.56 3.06
CA SER A 104 1.95 -10.85 1.62
C SER A 104 0.68 -10.41 0.88
N GLY A 105 0.78 -10.23 -0.44
CA GLY A 105 -0.36 -9.96 -1.31
C GLY A 105 -1.53 -10.95 -1.27
N HIS A 106 -1.38 -12.15 -0.68
CA HIS A 106 -2.49 -13.13 -0.59
C HIS A 106 -3.67 -12.61 0.26
N GLY A 107 -3.41 -12.13 1.47
CA GLY A 107 -4.49 -11.68 2.37
C GLY A 107 -5.26 -10.48 1.81
N TRP A 108 -4.56 -9.59 1.11
CA TRP A 108 -5.18 -8.46 0.43
C TRP A 108 -5.88 -8.85 -0.88
N ALA A 109 -5.40 -9.86 -1.61
CA ALA A 109 -6.13 -10.39 -2.78
C ALA A 109 -7.48 -11.00 -2.37
N ASP A 110 -7.56 -11.71 -1.24
CA ASP A 110 -8.82 -12.23 -0.70
C ASP A 110 -9.78 -11.07 -0.34
N ALA A 111 -9.28 -10.03 0.34
CA ALA A 111 -10.05 -8.83 0.67
C ALA A 111 -10.53 -8.06 -0.57
N MET A 112 -9.68 -7.91 -1.59
CA MET A 112 -10.04 -7.29 -2.87
C MET A 112 -11.06 -8.12 -3.65
N THR A 113 -10.99 -9.46 -3.57
CA THR A 113 -11.96 -10.37 -4.21
C THR A 113 -13.37 -10.13 -3.68
N ALA A 114 -13.53 -9.83 -2.39
CA ALA A 114 -14.83 -9.53 -1.78
C ALA A 114 -15.46 -8.21 -2.27
N ILE A 115 -14.66 -7.26 -2.78
CA ILE A 115 -15.12 -5.96 -3.29
C ILE A 115 -14.91 -5.78 -4.80
N ARG A 116 -14.54 -6.84 -5.52
CA ARG A 116 -14.09 -6.76 -6.93
C ARG A 116 -15.16 -6.20 -7.86
N LEU A 117 -14.73 -5.40 -8.84
CA LEU A 117 -15.55 -4.94 -9.95
C LEU A 117 -15.25 -5.78 -11.21
N PRO A 118 -16.25 -6.03 -12.08
CA PRO A 118 -16.12 -6.99 -13.18
C PRO A 118 -15.07 -6.61 -14.22
N HIS A 119 -14.86 -5.31 -14.44
CA HIS A 119 -13.94 -4.73 -15.43
C HIS A 119 -12.61 -4.24 -14.84
N VAL A 120 -12.32 -4.56 -13.57
CA VAL A 120 -11.12 -4.12 -12.84
C VAL A 120 -10.24 -5.32 -12.45
N LYS A 121 -8.97 -5.24 -12.81
CA LYS A 121 -7.90 -6.15 -12.35
C LYS A 121 -7.35 -5.69 -11.01
N TYR A 122 -7.10 -6.59 -10.05
CA TYR A 122 -6.44 -6.25 -8.78
C TYR A 122 -5.10 -6.98 -8.70
N ILE A 123 -4.02 -6.23 -8.55
CA ILE A 123 -2.64 -6.73 -8.50
C ILE A 123 -2.11 -6.51 -7.08
N CYS A 124 -1.85 -7.60 -6.37
CA CYS A 124 -1.32 -7.58 -5.00
C CYS A 124 0.11 -8.14 -5.00
N PRO A 125 1.13 -7.32 -5.33
CA PRO A 125 2.52 -7.77 -5.40
C PRO A 125 3.07 -8.18 -4.03
N HIS A 126 4.10 -9.03 -4.04
CA HIS A 126 4.83 -9.41 -2.84
C HIS A 126 6.02 -8.47 -2.60
N ALA A 127 6.11 -7.91 -1.38
CA ALA A 127 7.29 -7.15 -0.98
C ALA A 127 8.52 -8.07 -0.91
N PRO A 128 9.70 -7.60 -1.35
CA PRO A 128 10.92 -8.38 -1.25
C PRO A 128 11.27 -8.66 0.21
N ARG A 129 11.98 -9.77 0.46
CA ARG A 129 12.46 -10.11 1.80
C ARG A 129 13.77 -9.36 2.08
N ILE A 130 13.72 -8.37 2.97
CA ILE A 130 14.88 -7.55 3.36
C ILE A 130 15.06 -7.54 4.89
N PRO A 131 16.27 -7.27 5.41
CA PRO A 131 16.47 -6.98 6.83
C PRO A 131 15.73 -5.71 7.24
N VAL A 132 15.01 -5.73 8.36
CA VAL A 132 14.26 -4.56 8.87
C VAL A 132 14.83 -4.09 10.21
N THR A 133 15.33 -2.86 10.25
CA THR A 133 16.06 -2.27 11.39
C THR A 133 15.20 -2.22 12.66
N LEU A 134 13.93 -1.80 12.55
CA LEU A 134 12.95 -1.80 13.66
C LEU A 134 12.80 -3.19 14.31
N ASN A 135 12.89 -4.25 13.50
CA ASN A 135 12.77 -5.64 13.93
C ASN A 135 14.13 -6.32 14.08
N MET A 136 15.10 -5.61 14.67
CA MET A 136 16.46 -6.11 14.98
C MET A 136 17.20 -6.68 13.75
N LYS A 137 16.96 -6.11 12.56
CA LYS A 137 17.47 -6.58 11.25
C LYS A 137 17.02 -8.00 10.85
N MET A 138 15.91 -8.49 11.38
CA MET A 138 15.30 -9.75 10.94
C MET A 138 14.80 -9.63 9.48
N THR A 139 15.10 -10.64 8.66
CA THR A 139 14.72 -10.66 7.23
C THR A 139 13.27 -11.06 7.01
N MET A 140 12.43 -10.12 6.58
CA MET A 140 10.98 -10.30 6.36
C MET A 140 10.49 -9.52 5.12
N PRO A 141 9.28 -9.80 4.59
CA PRO A 141 8.71 -9.00 3.51
C PRO A 141 8.57 -7.53 3.93
N SER A 142 9.23 -6.62 3.23
CA SER A 142 9.19 -5.18 3.49
C SER A 142 9.53 -4.40 2.23
N TRP A 143 8.83 -3.29 2.00
CA TRP A 143 9.02 -2.48 0.79
C TRP A 143 10.32 -1.65 0.81
N PHE A 144 10.69 -1.18 2.00
CA PHE A 144 11.87 -0.37 2.31
C PHE A 144 12.27 -0.60 3.78
N ASP A 145 13.46 -0.21 4.21
CA ASP A 145 13.83 -0.38 5.62
C ASP A 145 13.03 0.57 6.53
N LEU A 146 12.53 0.04 7.63
CA LEU A 146 11.76 0.77 8.63
C LEU A 146 12.60 0.84 9.91
N MET A 147 12.93 2.05 10.34
CA MET A 147 13.86 2.28 11.46
C MET A 147 13.14 2.75 12.74
N GLY A 148 11.88 3.17 12.63
CA GLY A 148 11.07 3.65 13.75
C GLY A 148 9.61 3.89 13.35
N LEU A 149 8.77 4.16 14.35
CA LEU A 149 7.33 4.44 14.22
C LEU A 149 6.97 5.79 14.88
N SER A 150 7.83 6.80 14.74
CA SER A 150 7.55 8.18 15.16
C SER A 150 7.75 9.17 14.01
N PRO A 151 7.14 10.37 14.02
CA PRO A 151 7.22 11.32 12.91
C PRO A 151 8.64 11.89 12.66
N ASP A 152 9.52 11.74 13.65
CA ASP A 152 10.93 12.16 13.59
C ASP A 152 11.90 10.96 13.53
N SER A 153 11.38 9.74 13.34
CA SER A 153 12.21 8.57 13.04
C SER A 153 12.93 8.76 11.70
N PRO A 154 14.20 8.33 11.57
CA PRO A 154 14.86 8.26 10.27
C PRO A 154 14.09 7.34 9.30
N GLU A 155 14.06 7.72 8.02
CA GLU A 155 13.39 6.96 6.96
C GLU A 155 14.40 6.52 5.89
N ASP A 156 14.19 5.34 5.29
CA ASP A 156 15.02 4.80 4.21
C ASP A 156 14.72 5.49 2.88
N GLU A 157 15.19 6.73 2.71
CA GLU A 157 14.94 7.53 1.50
C GLU A 157 15.34 6.78 0.21
N ALA A 158 16.43 6.03 0.24
CA ALA A 158 16.93 5.29 -0.91
C ALA A 158 16.06 4.05 -1.22
N GLY A 159 15.59 3.33 -0.20
CA GLY A 159 14.65 2.22 -0.36
C GLY A 159 13.27 2.68 -0.79
N ILE A 160 12.72 3.73 -0.17
CA ILE A 160 11.41 4.33 -0.50
C ILE A 160 11.39 4.74 -1.98
N LYS A 161 12.40 5.49 -2.45
CA LYS A 161 12.52 5.87 -3.86
C LYS A 161 12.62 4.66 -4.79
N ARG A 162 13.48 3.69 -4.46
CA ARG A 162 13.65 2.47 -5.26
C ARG A 162 12.37 1.65 -5.36
N ALA A 163 11.65 1.50 -4.24
CA ALA A 163 10.38 0.80 -4.21
C ALA A 163 9.33 1.55 -5.05
N ALA A 164 9.29 2.89 -4.98
CA ALA A 164 8.38 3.69 -5.79
C ALA A 164 8.64 3.54 -7.30
N GLU A 165 9.91 3.53 -7.74
CA GLU A 165 10.24 3.25 -9.14
C GLU A 165 9.84 1.82 -9.56
N ASN A 166 9.95 0.83 -8.68
CA ASN A 166 9.45 -0.52 -8.97
C ASN A 166 7.92 -0.56 -9.15
N ILE A 167 7.15 0.23 -8.38
CA ILE A 167 5.70 0.32 -8.55
C ILE A 167 5.32 1.13 -9.81
N LYS A 168 6.07 2.20 -10.14
CA LYS A 168 5.92 2.93 -11.42
C LYS A 168 6.16 2.00 -12.62
N ALA A 169 7.12 1.08 -12.52
CA ALA A 169 7.35 0.08 -13.56
C ALA A 169 6.17 -0.89 -13.75
N ILE A 170 5.39 -1.19 -12.68
CA ILE A 170 4.12 -1.95 -12.82
C ILE A 170 3.06 -1.09 -13.51
N ILE A 171 2.92 0.20 -13.17
CA ILE A 171 2.02 1.13 -13.88
C ILE A 171 2.35 1.19 -15.37
N ASP A 172 3.64 1.33 -15.72
CA ASP A 172 4.13 1.32 -17.10
C ASP A 172 3.82 -0.01 -17.83
N HIS A 173 3.88 -1.13 -17.12
CA HIS A 173 3.53 -2.43 -17.66
C HIS A 173 2.04 -2.51 -18.00
N GLU A 174 1.16 -2.13 -17.09
CA GLU A 174 -0.29 -2.14 -17.34
C GLU A 174 -0.67 -1.16 -18.46
N ALA A 175 -0.03 0.01 -18.53
CA ALA A 175 -0.18 0.97 -19.62
C ALA A 175 0.21 0.39 -20.99
N LYS A 176 1.35 -0.32 -21.07
CA LYS A 176 1.78 -1.04 -22.30
C LYS A 176 0.84 -2.17 -22.70
N ASN A 177 0.13 -2.76 -21.73
CA ASN A 177 -0.86 -3.82 -21.95
C ASN A 177 -2.30 -3.29 -22.11
N GLY A 178 -2.49 -1.97 -22.26
CA GLY A 178 -3.77 -1.37 -22.65
C GLY A 178 -4.63 -0.82 -21.52
N ILE A 179 -4.16 -0.81 -20.28
CA ILE A 179 -4.80 -0.13 -19.15
C ILE A 179 -4.03 1.18 -18.87
N PRO A 180 -4.47 2.33 -19.43
CA PRO A 180 -3.72 3.59 -19.29
C PRO A 180 -3.64 4.04 -17.83
N ALA A 181 -2.62 4.82 -17.48
CA ALA A 181 -2.35 5.23 -16.09
C ALA A 181 -3.55 5.89 -15.38
N ASN A 182 -4.38 6.66 -16.10
CA ASN A 182 -5.59 7.29 -15.57
C ASN A 182 -6.74 6.29 -15.30
N ARG A 183 -6.51 5.00 -15.56
CA ARG A 183 -7.33 3.84 -15.18
C ARG A 183 -6.62 2.92 -14.18
N VAL A 184 -5.48 3.35 -13.64
CA VAL A 184 -4.74 2.68 -12.57
C VAL A 184 -4.93 3.43 -11.25
N LEU A 185 -5.38 2.74 -10.23
CA LEU A 185 -5.50 3.22 -8.85
C LEU A 185 -4.44 2.54 -7.99
N LEU A 186 -3.70 3.31 -7.18
CA LEU A 186 -2.78 2.74 -6.19
C LEU A 186 -3.49 2.57 -4.85
N GLY A 187 -3.30 1.42 -4.20
CA GLY A 187 -3.86 1.11 -2.89
C GLY A 187 -2.77 0.62 -1.95
N GLY A 188 -2.99 0.70 -0.65
CA GLY A 188 -2.15 -0.03 0.29
C GLY A 188 -2.52 0.16 1.75
N PHE A 189 -1.98 -0.73 2.58
CA PHE A 189 -2.14 -0.74 4.03
C PHE A 189 -0.79 -0.52 4.73
N SER A 190 -0.77 0.30 5.79
CA SER A 190 0.43 0.54 6.61
C SER A 190 1.63 0.97 5.74
N GLN A 191 2.78 0.29 5.81
CA GLN A 191 3.94 0.56 4.95
C GLN A 191 3.61 0.56 3.43
N GLY A 192 2.70 -0.31 2.98
CA GLY A 192 2.25 -0.34 1.59
C GLY A 192 1.40 0.89 1.23
N GLY A 193 0.55 1.36 2.14
CA GLY A 193 -0.22 2.60 1.96
C GLY A 193 0.68 3.83 1.88
N ALA A 194 1.72 3.86 2.72
CA ALA A 194 2.76 4.88 2.70
C ALA A 194 3.52 4.92 1.36
N LEU A 195 3.89 3.74 0.83
CA LEU A 195 4.52 3.63 -0.48
C LEU A 195 3.58 4.06 -1.62
N SER A 196 2.30 3.69 -1.57
CA SER A 196 1.31 4.07 -2.59
C SER A 196 1.08 5.59 -2.63
N LEU A 197 1.01 6.26 -1.48
CA LEU A 197 1.00 7.72 -1.40
C LEU A 197 2.25 8.34 -2.04
N TYR A 198 3.45 7.93 -1.61
CA TYR A 198 4.69 8.49 -2.15
C TYR A 198 4.85 8.25 -3.65
N THR A 199 4.51 7.05 -4.12
CA THR A 199 4.59 6.68 -5.54
C THR A 199 3.68 7.55 -6.38
N ALA A 200 2.41 7.70 -5.99
CA ALA A 200 1.45 8.51 -6.73
C ALA A 200 1.82 9.99 -6.74
N LEU A 201 2.18 10.56 -5.59
CA LEU A 201 2.55 11.97 -5.47
C LEU A 201 3.86 12.32 -6.21
N THR A 202 4.74 11.34 -6.47
CA THR A 202 5.96 11.52 -7.28
C THR A 202 5.86 10.93 -8.69
N CYS A 203 4.67 10.49 -9.13
CA CYS A 203 4.45 9.99 -10.48
C CYS A 203 4.09 11.13 -11.45
N GLN A 204 4.76 11.19 -12.60
CA GLN A 204 4.44 12.15 -13.66
C GLN A 204 3.14 11.78 -14.41
N GLN A 205 2.80 10.49 -14.45
CA GLN A 205 1.58 10.01 -15.09
C GLN A 205 0.37 10.27 -14.18
N GLN A 206 -0.74 10.69 -14.78
CA GLN A 206 -2.01 10.90 -14.08
C GLN A 206 -2.62 9.55 -13.72
N LEU A 207 -2.85 9.33 -12.42
CA LEU A 207 -3.46 8.12 -11.86
C LEU A 207 -4.94 8.36 -11.55
N ALA A 208 -5.73 7.29 -11.50
CA ALA A 208 -7.16 7.34 -11.21
C ALA A 208 -7.46 7.76 -9.75
N GLY A 209 -6.56 7.44 -8.82
CA GLY A 209 -6.69 7.77 -7.41
C GLY A 209 -5.73 7.01 -6.51
N VAL A 210 -5.79 7.30 -5.21
CA VAL A 210 -5.11 6.53 -4.15
C VAL A 210 -6.09 6.09 -3.06
N VAL A 211 -5.93 4.86 -2.58
CA VAL A 211 -6.51 4.33 -1.34
C VAL A 211 -5.39 4.08 -0.32
N ALA A 212 -5.41 4.81 0.80
CA ALA A 212 -4.35 4.82 1.80
C ALA A 212 -4.90 4.41 3.18
N LEU A 213 -4.71 3.14 3.57
CA LEU A 213 -5.27 2.57 4.80
C LEU A 213 -4.24 2.54 5.94
N SER A 214 -4.59 3.10 7.09
CA SER A 214 -3.83 3.07 8.37
C SER A 214 -2.32 3.28 8.21
N CYS A 215 -1.94 4.40 7.56
CA CYS A 215 -0.58 4.68 7.11
C CYS A 215 -0.18 6.16 7.28
N TRP A 216 0.99 6.53 6.76
CA TRP A 216 1.56 7.87 6.79
C TRP A 216 2.11 8.28 5.41
N LEU A 217 2.34 9.57 5.16
CA LEU A 217 3.13 10.03 4.01
C LEU A 217 4.63 9.93 4.38
N PRO A 218 5.43 9.06 3.73
CA PRO A 218 6.86 8.99 4.01
C PRO A 218 7.60 10.14 3.34
N LEU A 219 8.76 10.50 3.89
CA LEU A 219 9.58 11.65 3.48
C LEU A 219 8.78 12.97 3.45
N HIS A 220 7.77 13.12 4.33
CA HIS A 220 6.83 14.23 4.33
C HIS A 220 7.48 15.63 4.36
N LYS A 221 8.69 15.76 4.93
CA LYS A 221 9.48 17.00 4.99
C LYS A 221 9.98 17.46 3.60
N SER A 222 10.07 16.56 2.62
CA SER A 222 10.45 16.87 1.22
C SER A 222 9.32 17.46 0.36
N PHE A 223 8.06 17.37 0.83
CA PHE A 223 6.89 17.89 0.12
C PHE A 223 6.58 19.34 0.53
N PRO A 224 6.05 20.20 -0.37
CA PRO A 224 5.51 19.85 -1.69
C PRO A 224 6.56 19.71 -2.81
N GLN A 225 7.83 20.07 -2.58
CA GLN A 225 8.85 20.12 -3.63
C GLN A 225 9.05 18.78 -4.37
N ALA A 226 9.00 17.66 -3.64
CA ALA A 226 9.06 16.30 -4.22
C ALA A 226 7.92 15.98 -5.21
N ALA A 227 6.79 16.68 -5.15
CA ALA A 227 5.66 16.54 -6.07
C ALA A 227 5.67 17.56 -7.23
N SER A 228 6.72 18.38 -7.37
CA SER A 228 6.76 19.46 -8.38
C SER A 228 6.62 19.01 -9.84
N ALA A 229 7.05 17.78 -10.17
CA ALA A 229 6.89 17.17 -11.49
C ALA A 229 5.68 16.21 -11.58
N SER A 230 4.82 16.17 -10.57
CA SER A 230 3.70 15.23 -10.47
C SER A 230 2.56 15.58 -11.41
N GLY A 231 2.00 14.57 -12.08
CA GLY A 231 0.75 14.73 -12.83
C GLY A 231 -0.49 14.81 -11.92
N ASN A 232 -0.34 14.45 -10.63
CA ASN A 232 -1.45 14.03 -9.76
C ASN A 232 -2.04 15.12 -8.87
N ARG A 233 -1.98 16.39 -9.28
CA ARG A 233 -2.50 17.52 -8.49
C ARG A 233 -4.01 17.43 -8.19
N ASP A 234 -4.81 16.91 -9.11
CA ASP A 234 -6.26 16.74 -8.96
C ASP A 234 -6.69 15.28 -8.73
N MET A 235 -5.73 14.41 -8.41
CA MET A 235 -5.95 13.00 -8.14
C MET A 235 -6.78 12.79 -6.85
N PRO A 236 -7.90 12.04 -6.92
CA PRO A 236 -8.67 11.64 -5.75
C PRO A 236 -7.85 10.80 -4.76
N ILE A 237 -7.99 11.07 -3.46
CA ILE A 237 -7.38 10.27 -2.39
C ILE A 237 -8.47 9.91 -1.37
N LEU A 238 -8.68 8.61 -1.14
CA LEU A 238 -9.34 8.10 0.04
C LEU A 238 -8.28 7.66 1.04
N GLN A 239 -8.24 8.30 2.20
CA GLN A 239 -7.41 7.89 3.32
C GLN A 239 -8.32 7.39 4.45
N CYS A 240 -8.03 6.20 4.98
CA CYS A 240 -8.78 5.58 6.06
C CYS A 240 -7.87 5.26 7.24
N HIS A 241 -8.39 5.29 8.47
CA HIS A 241 -7.58 5.01 9.67
C HIS A 241 -8.43 4.49 10.83
N GLY A 242 -7.89 3.52 11.60
CA GLY A 242 -8.49 3.09 12.85
C GLY A 242 -8.21 4.04 14.01
N GLU A 243 -9.24 4.42 14.78
CA GLU A 243 -9.08 5.38 15.90
C GLU A 243 -8.34 4.79 17.11
N MET A 244 -8.28 3.46 17.20
CA MET A 244 -7.57 2.70 18.25
C MET A 244 -6.31 2.01 17.71
N ASP A 245 -5.74 2.48 16.60
CA ASP A 245 -4.52 1.94 16.02
C ASP A 245 -3.30 2.15 16.95
N PRO A 246 -2.69 1.07 17.51
CA PRO A 246 -1.56 1.18 18.42
C PRO A 246 -0.20 1.18 17.69
N MET A 247 -0.18 0.92 16.38
CA MET A 247 1.04 0.78 15.57
C MET A 247 1.35 2.07 14.81
N ILE A 248 0.33 2.62 14.15
CA ILE A 248 0.36 3.91 13.46
C ILE A 248 -0.75 4.76 14.08
N PRO A 249 -0.46 5.57 15.11
CA PRO A 249 -1.48 6.37 15.78
C PRO A 249 -2.27 7.23 14.80
N VAL A 250 -3.59 7.34 15.00
CA VAL A 250 -4.52 8.08 14.10
C VAL A 250 -4.10 9.54 13.86
N GLN A 251 -3.35 10.13 14.79
CA GLN A 251 -2.74 11.45 14.66
C GLN A 251 -1.76 11.54 13.47
N PHE A 252 -1.04 10.46 13.13
CA PHE A 252 -0.15 10.43 11.97
C PHE A 252 -0.95 10.37 10.66
N GLY A 253 -2.09 9.68 10.69
CA GLY A 253 -3.09 9.72 9.62
C GLY A 253 -3.61 11.14 9.41
N ALA A 254 -4.01 11.82 10.48
CA ALA A 254 -4.47 13.22 10.42
C ALA A 254 -3.36 14.19 9.94
N MET A 255 -2.13 14.07 10.45
CA MET A 255 -0.97 14.85 9.97
C MET A 255 -0.71 14.62 8.48
N THR A 256 -0.87 13.38 8.01
CA THR A 256 -0.77 13.02 6.59
C THR A 256 -1.87 13.69 5.78
N ALA A 257 -3.13 13.62 6.24
CA ALA A 257 -4.27 14.26 5.57
C ALA A 257 -4.08 15.79 5.45
N GLU A 258 -3.63 16.46 6.52
CA GLU A 258 -3.30 17.91 6.46
C GLU A 258 -2.13 18.19 5.50
N LYS A 259 -1.10 17.34 5.50
CA LYS A 259 0.04 17.51 4.59
C LYS A 259 -0.35 17.31 3.12
N LEU A 260 -1.30 16.41 2.83
CA LEU A 260 -1.82 16.20 1.47
C LEU A 260 -2.52 17.46 0.91
N LYS A 261 -3.22 18.25 1.75
CA LYS A 261 -3.91 19.48 1.33
C LYS A 261 -2.99 20.57 0.77
N VAL A 262 -1.68 20.51 1.05
CA VAL A 262 -0.69 21.45 0.46
C VAL A 262 0.06 20.86 -0.74
N ILE A 263 -0.29 19.65 -1.16
CA ILE A 263 0.35 18.92 -2.29
C ILE A 263 -0.65 18.73 -3.44
N VAL A 264 -1.87 18.27 -3.12
CA VAL A 264 -2.96 18.04 -4.07
C VAL A 264 -4.16 18.92 -3.75
N ASN A 265 -5.13 19.00 -4.67
CA ASN A 265 -6.38 19.73 -4.49
C ASN A 265 -7.13 19.24 -3.23
N PRO A 266 -7.36 20.08 -2.21
CA PRO A 266 -8.02 19.66 -0.97
C PRO A 266 -9.41 19.05 -1.17
N GLN A 267 -10.15 19.45 -2.22
CA GLN A 267 -11.48 18.91 -2.53
C GLN A 267 -11.45 17.47 -3.04
N LYS A 268 -10.26 16.93 -3.34
CA LYS A 268 -10.03 15.57 -3.81
C LYS A 268 -9.64 14.61 -2.69
N ILE A 269 -9.39 15.10 -1.48
CA ILE A 269 -8.98 14.32 -0.32
C ILE A 269 -10.21 13.99 0.54
N THR A 270 -10.44 12.70 0.81
CA THR A 270 -11.38 12.22 1.81
C THR A 270 -10.61 11.50 2.90
N PHE A 271 -10.68 11.97 4.15
CA PHE A 271 -10.15 11.25 5.32
C PHE A 271 -11.33 10.67 6.12
N ARG A 272 -11.36 9.35 6.33
CA ARG A 272 -12.36 8.64 7.15
C ARG A 272 -11.67 7.96 8.33
N THR A 273 -12.18 8.17 9.54
CA THR A 273 -11.77 7.42 10.73
C THR A 273 -12.82 6.39 11.14
N TYR A 274 -12.37 5.31 11.77
CA TYR A 274 -13.22 4.20 12.16
C TYR A 274 -13.10 3.96 13.68
N PRO A 275 -14.13 4.35 14.47
CA PRO A 275 -14.15 4.13 15.91
C PRO A 275 -13.98 2.66 16.30
N GLY A 276 -13.12 2.40 17.29
CA GLY A 276 -12.84 1.04 17.76
C GLY A 276 -11.95 0.18 16.85
N LEU A 277 -11.64 0.61 15.62
CA LEU A 277 -10.73 -0.10 14.73
C LEU A 277 -9.28 0.12 15.17
N MET A 278 -8.51 -0.97 15.26
CA MET A 278 -7.07 -0.97 15.57
C MET A 278 -6.24 -0.99 14.27
N HIS A 279 -5.00 -1.49 14.29
CA HIS A 279 -4.18 -1.68 13.08
C HIS A 279 -4.67 -2.86 12.22
N SER A 280 -5.83 -2.68 11.58
CA SER A 280 -6.51 -3.67 10.73
C SER A 280 -7.47 -2.96 9.78
N SER A 281 -8.19 -3.72 8.95
CA SER A 281 -9.34 -3.24 8.17
C SER A 281 -10.68 -3.71 8.74
N CYS A 282 -11.79 -3.07 8.34
CA CYS A 282 -13.15 -3.49 8.70
C CYS A 282 -14.12 -3.48 7.50
N PRO A 283 -15.30 -4.15 7.58
CA PRO A 283 -16.28 -4.17 6.49
C PRO A 283 -16.74 -2.77 6.03
N GLN A 284 -16.88 -1.82 6.96
CA GLN A 284 -17.27 -0.44 6.67
C GLN A 284 -16.16 0.35 5.96
N GLU A 285 -14.89 0.03 6.22
CA GLU A 285 -13.75 0.55 5.47
C GLU A 285 -13.70 -0.05 4.06
N MET A 286 -13.82 -1.36 3.94
CA MET A 286 -13.83 -2.04 2.64
C MET A 286 -15.02 -1.61 1.76
N ALA A 287 -16.18 -1.30 2.35
CA ALA A 287 -17.29 -0.68 1.63
C ALA A 287 -16.93 0.72 1.10
N ALA A 288 -16.29 1.57 1.90
CA ALA A 288 -15.80 2.88 1.47
C ALA A 288 -14.75 2.79 0.34
N VAL A 289 -13.84 1.81 0.44
CA VAL A 289 -12.85 1.50 -0.62
C VAL A 289 -13.57 1.07 -1.90
N LYS A 290 -14.59 0.21 -1.81
CA LYS A 290 -15.40 -0.21 -2.96
C LYS A 290 -16.09 0.97 -3.63
N GLU A 291 -16.83 1.79 -2.87
CA GLU A 291 -17.51 3.01 -3.37
C GLU A 291 -16.53 3.95 -4.10
N PHE A 292 -15.32 4.10 -3.56
CA PHE A 292 -14.29 4.94 -4.15
C PHE A 292 -13.74 4.36 -5.46
N ILE A 293 -13.46 3.05 -5.51
CA ILE A 293 -13.02 2.36 -6.72
C ILE A 293 -14.12 2.42 -7.80
N GLU A 294 -15.38 2.16 -7.46
CA GLU A 294 -16.52 2.29 -8.38
C GLU A 294 -16.64 3.69 -8.98
N LYS A 295 -16.40 4.73 -8.17
CA LYS A 295 -16.45 6.13 -8.58
C LYS A 295 -15.28 6.56 -9.47
N GLN A 296 -14.04 6.13 -9.17
CA GLN A 296 -12.86 6.54 -9.96
C GLN A 296 -12.61 5.65 -11.18
N LEU A 297 -13.07 4.40 -11.16
CA LEU A 297 -12.90 3.42 -12.22
C LEU A 297 -14.27 2.94 -12.74
N PRO A 298 -15.14 3.83 -13.27
CA PRO A 298 -16.42 3.44 -13.84
C PRO A 298 -16.23 2.51 -15.05
N ARG A 299 -17.26 1.73 -15.39
CA ARG A 299 -17.26 0.88 -16.58
C ARG A 299 -17.20 1.74 -17.85
N ILE A 300 -16.45 1.28 -18.85
CA ILE A 300 -16.30 1.88 -20.20
C ILE A 300 -16.48 0.81 -21.29
#